data_AF-H8XX15-F1
#
_entry.id   AF-H8XX15-F1
#
_cell.length_a   1.000
_cell.length_b   1.000
_cell.length_c   1.000
_cell.angle_alpha   90.00
_cell.angle_beta   90.00
_cell.angle_gamma   90.00
#
_symmetry.space_group_name_H-M   'P 1'
#
loop_
_entity.id
_entity.type
_entity.pdbx_description
1 polymer ?
#
loop_
_entity_poly.entity_id
_entity_poly.type
_entity_poly.pdbx_seq_one_letter_code
_entity_poly.pdbx_strand_id
1 'polypeptide(L)'
;AIKTVNESASMRERIEFLNEASVMKEFNCHHVVRLLGVVSQGQPTLVIMELMTRGDLKSHLRSLRKENSTTQVLPPLKKMIQMAGEIADGMAYLNANKFVHRDLAARNCMVA
;
A
#
# COMPACT_ATOMS: atom_id res chain seq x y z
N ALA A 1 -5.46 1.46 -8.60
CA ALA A 1 -6.23 2.43 -7.79
C ALA A 1 -5.84 3.86 -8.16
N ILE A 2 -6.72 4.84 -7.94
CA ILE A 2 -6.42 6.28 -8.14
C ILE A 2 -6.43 6.94 -6.76
N LYS A 3 -5.31 7.56 -6.39
CA LYS A 3 -5.18 8.41 -5.20
C LYS A 3 -5.21 9.87 -5.66
N THR A 4 -5.89 10.72 -4.90
CA THR A 4 -6.03 12.15 -5.16
C THR A 4 -6.02 12.91 -3.84
N VAL A 5 -5.80 14.22 -3.90
CA VAL A 5 -5.89 15.14 -2.75
C VAL A 5 -7.22 15.89 -2.78
N ASN A 6 -7.64 16.40 -1.62
CA ASN A 6 -8.82 17.26 -1.53
C ASN A 6 -8.63 18.52 -2.40
N GLU A 7 -9.68 19.04 -3.00
CA GLU A 7 -9.65 20.30 -3.75
C GLU A 7 -9.18 21.47 -2.88
N SER A 8 -9.50 21.46 -1.58
CA SER A 8 -9.05 22.45 -0.59
C SER A 8 -7.63 22.21 -0.06
N ALA A 9 -6.93 21.17 -0.52
CA ALA A 9 -5.57 20.87 -0.07
C ALA A 9 -4.62 22.04 -0.38
N SER A 10 -3.83 22.41 0.63
CA SER A 10 -2.81 23.43 0.54
C SER A 10 -1.74 23.07 -0.50
N MET A 11 -1.00 24.09 -0.97
CA MET A 11 0.13 23.87 -1.88
C MET A 11 1.16 22.89 -1.28
N ARG A 12 1.37 22.94 0.04
CA ARG A 12 2.28 22.04 0.74
C ARG A 12 1.82 20.58 0.68
N GLU A 13 0.55 20.30 0.98
CA GLU A 13 -0.01 18.95 0.91
C GLU A 13 0.08 18.38 -0.51
N ARG A 14 -0.14 19.22 -1.54
CA ARG A 14 0.02 18.83 -2.94
C ARG A 14 1.46 18.47 -3.29
N ILE A 15 2.43 19.23 -2.79
CA ILE A 15 3.86 18.93 -2.97
C ILE A 15 4.23 17.64 -2.25
N GLU A 16 3.79 17.44 -1.01
CA GLU A 16 4.04 16.21 -0.24
C GLU A 16 3.42 14.98 -0.95
N PHE A 17 2.23 15.13 -1.51
CA PHE A 17 1.56 14.10 -2.30
C PHE A 17 2.33 13.72 -3.58
N LEU A 18 2.82 14.70 -4.33
CA LEU A 18 3.66 14.45 -5.50
C LEU A 18 5.03 13.88 -5.14
N ASN A 19 5.60 14.29 -4.02
CA ASN A 19 6.87 13.73 -3.51
C ASN A 19 6.72 12.25 -3.17
N GLU A 20 5.60 11.84 -2.57
CA GLU A 20 5.31 10.42 -2.31
C GLU A 20 5.32 9.63 -3.62
N ALA A 21 4.63 10.12 -4.65
CA ALA A 21 4.62 9.49 -5.97
C ALA A 21 6.01 9.49 -6.64
N SER A 22 6.79 10.56 -6.48
CA SER A 22 8.14 10.66 -7.03
C SER A 22 9.07 9.59 -6.45
N VAL A 23 8.98 9.33 -5.15
CA VAL A 23 9.73 8.25 -4.48
C VAL A 23 9.30 6.89 -5.00
N MET A 24 7.99 6.65 -5.16
CA MET A 24 7.47 5.36 -5.64
C MET A 24 7.93 5.01 -7.06
N LYS A 25 8.30 6.00 -7.88
CA LYS A 25 8.77 5.80 -9.27
C LYS A 25 10.03 4.92 -9.34
N GLU A 26 10.85 4.94 -8.29
CA GLU A 26 12.12 4.19 -8.25
C GLU A 26 11.93 2.70 -7.97
N PHE A 27 10.72 2.29 -7.56
CA PHE A 27 10.45 0.92 -7.14
C PHE A 27 9.78 0.10 -8.23
N ASN A 28 10.36 -1.06 -8.51
CA ASN A 28 9.82 -2.07 -9.41
C ASN A 28 10.15 -3.46 -8.87
N CYS A 29 9.33 -3.96 -7.95
CA CYS A 29 9.41 -5.32 -7.43
C CYS A 29 8.01 -5.89 -7.18
N HIS A 30 7.92 -7.20 -6.94
CA HIS A 30 6.62 -7.87 -6.82
C HIS A 30 5.87 -7.52 -5.53
N HIS A 31 6.58 -7.20 -4.44
CA HIS A 31 6.00 -7.00 -3.11
C HIS A 31 6.03 -5.55 -2.63
N VAL A 32 6.18 -4.58 -3.54
CA VAL A 32 5.98 -3.15 -3.29
C VAL A 32 4.99 -2.63 -4.31
N VAL A 33 3.97 -1.91 -3.83
CA VAL A 33 2.88 -1.44 -4.69
C VAL A 33 3.42 -0.53 -5.79
N ARG A 34 3.17 -0.91 -7.04
CA ARG A 34 3.72 -0.24 -8.21
C ARG A 34 2.94 1.03 -8.55
N LEU A 35 3.69 2.12 -8.75
CA LEU A 35 3.21 3.31 -9.41
C LEU A 35 3.10 3.04 -10.93
N LEU A 36 1.91 3.27 -11.49
CA LEU A 36 1.65 3.15 -12.92
C LEU A 36 1.80 4.49 -13.64
N GLY A 37 1.47 5.59 -12.97
CA GLY A 37 1.61 6.93 -13.55
C GLY A 37 1.09 8.05 -12.66
N VAL A 38 1.31 9.28 -13.09
CA VAL A 38 0.83 10.50 -12.42
C VAL A 38 0.20 11.41 -13.47
N VAL A 39 -0.98 11.96 -13.17
CA VAL A 39 -1.59 13.05 -13.94
C VAL A 39 -1.36 14.34 -13.17
N SER A 40 -0.34 15.10 -13.59
CA SER A 40 0.05 16.36 -12.96
C SER A 40 -0.55 17.59 -13.64
N GLN A 41 -1.07 17.45 -14.86
CA GLN A 41 -1.79 18.53 -15.55
C GLN A 41 -3.27 18.52 -15.14
N GLY A 42 -3.77 19.70 -14.77
CA GLY A 42 -5.12 19.87 -14.23
C GLY A 42 -5.18 19.69 -12.72
N GLN A 43 -6.35 19.96 -12.15
CA GLN A 43 -6.63 19.81 -10.73
C GLN A 43 -7.90 18.96 -10.54
N PRO A 44 -7.90 18.01 -9.58
CA PRO A 44 -6.79 17.66 -8.68
C PRO A 44 -5.71 16.79 -9.36
N THR A 45 -4.50 16.80 -8.81
CA THR A 45 -3.43 15.87 -9.21
C THR A 45 -3.81 14.42 -8.90
N LEU A 46 -3.55 13.50 -9.83
CA LEU A 46 -3.90 12.09 -9.68
C LEU A 46 -2.64 11.21 -9.66
N VAL A 47 -2.61 10.24 -8.75
CA VAL A 47 -1.60 9.19 -8.68
C VAL A 47 -2.25 7.86 -8.99
N ILE A 48 -1.76 7.19 -10.04
CA ILE A 48 -2.30 5.93 -10.56
C ILE A 48 -1.38 4.81 -10.12
N MET A 49 -1.93 3.85 -9.39
CA MET A 49 -1.22 2.68 -8.85
C MET A 49 -1.91 1.41 -9.32
N GLU A 50 -1.28 0.25 -9.14
CA GLU A 50 -1.99 -1.02 -9.29
C GLU A 50 -3.19 -1.13 -8.32
N LEU A 51 -4.17 -1.96 -8.68
CA LEU A 51 -5.35 -2.17 -7.86
C LEU A 51 -5.17 -3.41 -6.99
N MET A 52 -5.20 -3.19 -5.68
CA MET A 52 -5.15 -4.24 -4.68
C MET A 52 -6.58 -4.50 -4.20
N THR A 53 -7.24 -5.51 -4.78
CA THR A 53 -8.70 -5.61 -4.77
C THR A 53 -9.31 -5.85 -3.39
N ARG A 54 -8.50 -6.32 -2.42
CA ARG A 54 -8.94 -6.68 -1.07
C ARG A 54 -8.55 -5.63 -0.03
N GLY A 55 -8.03 -4.48 -0.46
CA GLY A 55 -7.69 -3.35 0.39
C GLY A 55 -6.44 -3.60 1.25
N ASP A 56 -6.38 -2.94 2.41
CA ASP A 56 -5.25 -3.07 3.34
C ASP A 56 -5.32 -4.37 4.17
N LEU A 57 -4.16 -4.88 4.56
CA LEU A 57 -4.02 -6.14 5.28
C LEU A 57 -4.69 -6.10 6.65
N LYS A 58 -4.71 -4.96 7.34
CA LYS A 58 -5.40 -4.82 8.64
C LYS A 58 -6.90 -5.04 8.45
N SER A 59 -7.54 -4.34 7.52
CA SER A 59 -8.97 -4.49 7.23
C SER A 59 -9.27 -5.88 6.70
N HIS A 60 -8.41 -6.42 5.84
CA HIS A 60 -8.54 -7.78 5.31
C HIS A 60 -8.51 -8.85 6.43
N LEU A 61 -7.54 -8.79 7.34
CA LEU A 61 -7.47 -9.75 8.45
C LEU A 61 -8.62 -9.58 9.45
N ARG A 62 -9.15 -8.36 9.63
CA ARG A 62 -10.32 -8.12 10.49
C ARG A 62 -11.60 -8.68 9.89
N SER A 63 -11.80 -8.62 8.57
CA SER A 63 -13.00 -9.16 7.92
C SER A 63 -13.09 -10.68 8.03
N LEU A 64 -11.95 -11.38 8.15
CA LEU A 64 -11.91 -12.83 8.37
C LEU A 64 -12.37 -13.25 9.78
N ARG A 65 -12.46 -12.31 10.74
CA ARG A 65 -12.75 -12.64 12.15
C ARG A 65 -14.22 -12.89 12.48
N LYS A 66 -15.18 -12.73 11.54
CA LYS A 66 -16.66 -12.87 11.69
C LYS A 66 -17.20 -12.68 13.12
N GLU A 67 -17.89 -11.56 13.37
CA GLU A 67 -18.43 -11.20 14.71
C GLU A 67 -19.40 -12.24 15.33
N ASN A 68 -20.00 -13.15 14.56
CA ASN A 68 -21.08 -14.04 15.01
C ASN A 68 -20.89 -15.53 14.68
N SER A 69 -19.66 -16.03 14.58
CA SER A 69 -19.43 -17.47 14.40
C SER A 69 -18.48 -18.01 15.46
N THR A 70 -18.90 -19.08 16.15
CA THR A 70 -18.14 -19.82 17.16
C THR A 70 -16.82 -20.41 16.62
N THR A 71 -16.58 -20.32 15.31
CA THR A 71 -15.36 -20.71 14.62
C THR A 71 -14.70 -19.49 14.00
N GLN A 72 -13.67 -18.96 14.65
CA GLN A 72 -12.77 -17.98 14.04
C GLN A 72 -12.07 -18.62 12.85
N VAL A 73 -12.35 -18.15 11.63
CA VAL A 73 -11.65 -18.60 10.42
C VAL A 73 -10.36 -17.81 10.28
N LEU A 74 -9.37 -18.15 11.10
CA LEU A 74 -8.02 -17.62 10.96
C LEU A 74 -7.44 -18.11 9.62
N PRO A 75 -6.64 -17.29 8.92
CA PRO A 75 -5.86 -17.79 7.80
C PRO A 75 -5.01 -18.99 8.26
N PRO A 76 -4.90 -20.06 7.45
CA PRO A 76 -3.99 -21.16 7.77
C PRO A 76 -2.57 -20.64 8.05
N LEU A 77 -1.84 -21.29 8.95
CA LEU A 77 -0.47 -20.89 9.32
C LEU A 77 0.43 -20.67 8.10
N LYS A 78 0.32 -21.57 7.10
CA LYS A 78 1.02 -21.44 5.82
C LYS A 78 0.77 -20.09 5.13
N LYS A 79 -0.47 -19.60 5.14
CA LYS A 79 -0.83 -18.31 4.53
C LYS A 79 -0.32 -17.14 5.37
N MET A 80 -0.32 -17.26 6.71
CA MET A 80 0.26 -16.24 7.58
C MET A 80 1.77 -16.08 7.38
N ILE A 81 2.49 -17.22 7.27
CA ILE A 81 3.92 -17.23 6.95
C ILE A 81 4.16 -16.63 5.56
N GLN A 82 3.34 -16.97 4.57
CA GLN A 82 3.43 -16.38 3.24
C GLN A 82 3.28 -14.85 3.29
N MET A 83 2.24 -14.32 3.93
CA MET A 83 2.03 -12.87 4.05
C MET A 83 3.22 -12.17 4.71
N ALA A 84 3.77 -12.76 5.78
CA ALA A 84 4.96 -12.23 6.45
C ALA A 84 6.21 -12.27 5.55
N GLY A 85 6.39 -13.35 4.79
CA GLY A 85 7.49 -13.52 3.84
C GLY A 85 7.44 -12.52 2.68
N GLU A 86 6.25 -12.29 2.11
CA GLU A 86 6.03 -11.30 1.04
C GLU A 86 6.33 -9.88 1.53
N ILE A 87 5.87 -9.52 2.75
CA ILE A 87 6.21 -8.23 3.38
C ILE A 87 7.73 -8.11 3.60
N ALA A 88 8.37 -9.17 4.09
CA ALA A 88 9.81 -9.17 4.34
C ALA A 88 10.61 -9.00 3.04
N ASP A 89 10.19 -9.65 1.95
CA ASP A 89 10.82 -9.51 0.63
C ASP A 89 10.69 -8.08 0.09
N GLY A 90 9.51 -7.47 0.20
CA GLY A 90 9.30 -6.06 -0.14
C GLY A 90 10.19 -5.11 0.66
N MET A 91 10.31 -5.32 1.97
CA MET A 91 11.19 -4.51 2.83
C MET A 91 12.67 -4.74 2.55
N ALA A 92 13.07 -5.96 2.20
CA ALA A 92 14.43 -6.27 1.79
C ALA A 92 14.79 -5.51 0.50
N TYR A 93 13.87 -5.46 -0.47
CA TYR A 93 14.02 -4.66 -1.68
C TYR A 93 14.15 -3.15 -1.38
N LEU A 94 13.29 -2.59 -0.53
CA LEU A 94 13.39 -1.18 -0.13
C LEU A 94 14.75 -0.87 0.54
N ASN A 95 15.20 -1.74 1.44
CA ASN A 95 16.49 -1.60 2.11
C ASN A 95 17.67 -1.68 1.12
N ALA A 96 17.61 -2.57 0.12
CA ALA A 96 18.63 -2.65 -0.93
C ALA A 96 18.74 -1.34 -1.73
N ASN A 97 17.62 -0.64 -1.92
CA ASN A 97 17.54 0.69 -2.54
C ASN A 97 17.77 1.84 -1.54
N LYS A 98 18.31 1.55 -0.34
CA LYS A 98 18.60 2.54 0.72
C LYS A 98 17.37 3.35 1.17
N PHE A 99 16.18 2.78 1.00
CA PHE A 99 14.94 3.43 1.36
C PHE A 99 14.41 2.91 2.71
N VAL A 100 14.10 3.84 3.62
CA VAL A 100 13.48 3.54 4.91
C VAL A 100 12.01 3.92 4.85
N HIS A 101 11.11 2.94 4.93
CA HIS A 101 9.66 3.16 4.83
C HIS A 101 9.12 4.08 5.94
N ARG A 102 9.66 3.99 7.17
CA ARG A 102 9.27 4.77 8.37
C ARG A 102 7.86 4.56 8.92
N ASP A 103 6.97 3.91 8.18
CA ASP A 103 5.61 3.61 8.62
C ASP A 103 5.17 2.20 8.19
N LEU A 104 6.02 1.20 8.39
CA LEU A 104 5.64 -0.18 8.11
C LEU A 104 4.61 -0.64 9.14
N ALA A 105 3.38 -0.88 8.67
CA ALA A 105 2.28 -1.39 9.46
C ALA A 105 1.28 -2.14 8.56
N ALA A 106 0.43 -3.01 9.13
CA ALA A 106 -0.55 -3.78 8.37
C ALA A 106 -1.56 -2.92 7.57
N ARG A 107 -1.78 -1.66 7.98
CA ARG A 107 -2.63 -0.70 7.23
C ARG A 107 -1.98 -0.18 5.94
N ASN A 108 -0.65 -0.31 5.83
CA ASN A 108 0.14 0.10 4.66
C ASN A 108 0.62 -1.10 3.84
N CYS A 109 0.18 -2.32 4.19
CA CYS A 109 0.36 -3.52 3.38
C CYS A 109 -0.93 -3.76 2.60
N MET A 110 -0.86 -3.93 1.29
CA MET A 110 -2.03 -4.06 0.43
C MET A 110 -2.22 -5.50 -0.04
N VAL A 111 -3.46 -5.92 -0.26
CA VAL A 111 -3.82 -7.29 -0.63
C VAL A 111 -4.53 -7.31 -1.98
N ALA A 112 -3.98 -8.08 -2.92
CA ALA A 112 -4.57 -8.30 -4.24
C ALA A 112 -5.78 -9.22 -4.18
#